data_AF-A0A949KK38-F1
#
_entry.id   AF-A0A949KK38-F1
#
_cell.length_a   1.000
_cell.length_b   1.000
_cell.length_c   1.000
_cell.angle_alpha   90.00
_cell.angle_beta   90.00
_cell.angle_gamma   90.00
#
_symmetry.space_group_name_H-M   'P 1'
#
loop_
_entity.id
_entity.type
_entity.pdbx_description
1 polymer ?
#
loop_
_entity_poly.entity_id
_entity_poly.type
_entity_poly.pdbx_seq_one_letter_code
_entity_poly.pdbx_strand_id
1 'polypeptide(L)'
;MATLKLLEAPSGPVLVDFPEEAPTDAATSGPPACPIPLAGEQPGIDTLEGLRYAFLQEIGQMAVWHREAEKQRGRTTYGVSGLEPLEAGNLLFDVLESKVPANPRDDLSLPALTKLAGEDLKALYQEAVTARPGGLTGSAGLTDWFFGQCVAGRVFLRLRDVMKNSPDKETRMVGGGLMVPVSQSGRKAPA
;
A
#
# COMPACT_ATOMS: atom_id res chain seq x y z
N MET A 1 -31.32 -34.93 6.40
CA MET A 1 -30.04 -35.64 6.10
C MET A 1 -29.91 -35.79 4.59
N ALA A 2 -29.28 -34.85 3.90
CA ALA A 2 -29.17 -34.84 2.43
C ALA A 2 -27.81 -34.30 1.92
N THR A 3 -26.75 -34.42 2.72
CA THR A 3 -25.49 -33.68 2.48
C THR A 3 -24.44 -34.43 1.66
N LEU A 4 -24.62 -35.73 1.36
CA LEU A 4 -23.55 -36.56 0.73
C LEU A 4 -23.89 -37.12 -0.66
N LYS A 5 -25.08 -36.86 -1.21
CA LYS A 5 -25.48 -37.39 -2.53
C LYS A 5 -24.63 -36.90 -3.70
N LEU A 6 -23.94 -35.77 -3.54
CA LEU A 6 -23.08 -35.22 -4.60
C LEU A 6 -21.83 -36.08 -4.86
N LEU A 7 -21.36 -36.82 -3.86
CA LEU A 7 -20.19 -37.71 -3.98
C LEU A 7 -20.48 -38.97 -4.80
N GLU A 8 -21.75 -39.31 -4.98
CA GLU A 8 -22.19 -40.47 -5.76
C GLU A 8 -22.38 -40.12 -7.25
N ALA A 9 -22.11 -38.88 -7.65
CA ALA A 9 -22.24 -38.46 -9.04
C ALA A 9 -21.17 -39.13 -9.91
N PRO A 10 -21.55 -39.76 -11.03
CA PRO A 10 -20.63 -40.55 -11.86
C PRO A 10 -19.60 -39.69 -12.63
N SER A 11 -19.81 -38.38 -12.76
CA SER A 11 -18.81 -37.42 -13.27
C SER A 11 -19.13 -35.99 -12.79
N GLY A 12 -18.10 -35.16 -12.58
CA GLY A 12 -18.25 -33.79 -12.07
C GLY A 12 -18.50 -32.72 -13.15
N PRO A 13 -18.40 -31.43 -12.80
CA PRO A 13 -18.92 -30.81 -11.58
C PRO A 13 -20.46 -30.73 -11.65
N VAL A 14 -21.14 -31.16 -10.58
CA VAL A 14 -22.60 -31.17 -10.50
C VAL A 14 -23.06 -29.94 -9.72
N LEU A 15 -23.76 -29.02 -10.39
CA LEU A 15 -24.44 -27.89 -9.76
C LEU A 15 -25.89 -28.30 -9.47
N VAL A 16 -26.23 -28.44 -8.20
CA VAL A 16 -27.60 -28.72 -7.75
C VAL A 16 -28.05 -27.57 -6.88
N ASP A 17 -29.21 -27.00 -7.18
CA ASP A 17 -29.83 -25.99 -6.33
C ASP A 17 -30.33 -26.64 -5.03
N PHE A 18 -29.87 -26.10 -3.90
CA PHE A 18 -30.35 -26.49 -2.58
C PHE A 18 -31.44 -25.50 -2.17
N PRO A 19 -32.70 -25.93 -2.00
CA PRO A 19 -33.79 -25.05 -1.59
C PRO A 19 -33.77 -24.72 -0.09
N GLU A 20 -32.83 -25.30 0.67
CA GLU A 20 -32.63 -24.95 2.07
C GLU A 20 -31.91 -23.61 2.15
N GLU A 21 -32.62 -22.60 2.65
CA GLU A 21 -32.01 -21.32 3.03
C GLU A 21 -30.96 -21.58 4.10
N ALA A 22 -29.74 -21.07 3.91
CA ALA A 22 -28.71 -21.18 4.92
C ALA A 22 -29.25 -20.61 6.26
N PRO A 23 -28.97 -21.25 7.41
CA PRO A 23 -29.34 -20.70 8.69
C PRO A 23 -28.89 -19.24 8.75
N THR A 24 -29.76 -18.32 9.18
CA THR A 24 -29.36 -16.95 9.44
C THR A 24 -28.39 -16.99 10.62
N ASP A 25 -27.09 -17.12 10.33
CA ASP A 25 -26.08 -16.86 11.32
C ASP A 25 -26.27 -15.40 11.73
N ALA A 26 -26.62 -15.18 13.00
CA ALA A 26 -26.40 -13.89 13.64
C ALA A 26 -24.89 -13.66 13.53
N ALA A 27 -24.49 -12.97 12.47
CA ALA A 27 -23.12 -12.84 12.03
C ALA A 27 -22.28 -12.15 13.11
N THR A 28 -21.82 -12.92 14.08
CA THR A 28 -20.52 -12.65 14.66
C THR A 28 -19.58 -12.95 13.52
N SER A 29 -19.06 -11.90 12.88
CA SER A 29 -18.10 -12.03 11.79
C SER A 29 -17.00 -12.99 12.27
N GLY A 30 -17.02 -14.23 11.75
CA GLY A 30 -15.93 -15.16 11.98
C GLY A 30 -14.63 -14.51 11.51
N PRO A 31 -13.47 -14.96 12.03
CA PRO A 31 -12.20 -14.46 11.53
C PRO A 31 -12.18 -14.60 10.00
N PRO A 32 -11.80 -13.55 9.26
CA PRO A 32 -11.90 -13.53 7.82
C PRO A 32 -11.21 -14.77 7.22
N ALA A 33 -11.89 -15.41 6.26
CA ALA A 33 -11.47 -16.68 5.64
C ALA A 33 -10.17 -16.61 4.82
N CYS A 34 -9.48 -15.47 4.83
CA CYS A 34 -8.16 -15.30 4.24
C CYS A 34 -7.25 -14.57 5.22
N PRO A 35 -6.56 -15.29 6.12
CA PRO A 35 -5.44 -14.74 6.84
C PRO A 35 -4.27 -14.70 5.85
N ILE A 36 -4.25 -13.73 4.94
CA ILE A 36 -3.01 -13.42 4.25
C ILE A 36 -2.20 -12.61 5.26
N PRO A 37 -1.11 -13.16 5.83
CA PRO A 37 -0.23 -12.36 6.65
C PRO A 37 0.42 -11.31 5.75
N LEU A 38 0.02 -10.04 5.90
CA LEU A 38 0.59 -8.92 5.14
C LEU A 38 1.96 -8.47 5.69
N ALA A 39 2.41 -9.07 6.77
CA ALA A 39 3.76 -8.90 7.30
C ALA A 39 4.13 -10.17 8.07
N GLY A 40 4.67 -11.17 7.38
CA GLY A 40 5.63 -12.04 8.07
C GLY A 40 6.84 -11.19 8.44
N GLU A 41 7.48 -11.44 9.59
CA GLU A 41 8.81 -10.91 9.88
C GLU A 41 9.70 -11.23 8.68
N GLN A 42 9.99 -10.22 7.85
CA GLN A 42 10.85 -10.42 6.70
C GLN A 42 12.29 -10.41 7.20
N PRO A 43 13.02 -11.55 7.11
CA PRO A 43 14.40 -11.61 7.54
C PRO A 43 15.19 -10.53 6.80
N GLY A 44 15.91 -9.68 7.54
CA GLY A 44 16.77 -8.65 6.94
C GLY A 44 16.08 -7.37 6.51
N ILE A 45 14.88 -7.05 7.00
CA ILE A 45 14.20 -5.75 6.75
C ILE A 45 15.08 -4.52 7.12
N ASP A 46 16.01 -4.68 8.05
CA ASP A 46 16.93 -3.62 8.47
C ASP A 46 18.04 -3.36 7.43
N THR A 47 18.27 -4.30 6.51
CA THR A 47 19.14 -4.09 5.35
C THR A 47 18.44 -3.26 4.28
N LEU A 48 19.22 -2.53 3.47
CA LEU A 48 18.66 -1.74 2.37
C LEU A 48 17.93 -2.59 1.34
N GLU A 49 18.49 -3.76 0.99
CA GLU A 49 17.88 -4.71 0.05
C GLU A 49 16.59 -5.32 0.62
N GLY A 50 16.61 -5.73 1.89
CA GLY A 50 15.43 -6.25 2.57
C GLY A 50 14.33 -5.19 2.72
N LEU A 51 14.69 -3.94 3.00
CA LEU A 51 13.73 -2.83 3.02
C LEU A 51 13.11 -2.59 1.64
N ARG A 52 13.91 -2.64 0.56
CA ARG A 52 13.43 -2.51 -0.82
C ARG A 52 12.43 -3.60 -1.16
N TYR A 53 12.79 -4.84 -0.85
CA TYR A 53 11.95 -6.00 -1.09
C TYR A 53 10.63 -5.90 -0.31
N ALA A 54 10.70 -5.62 1.00
CA ALA A 54 9.52 -5.46 1.86
C ALA A 54 8.60 -4.33 1.37
N PHE A 55 9.18 -3.20 0.95
CA PHE A 55 8.44 -2.05 0.46
C PHE A 55 7.68 -2.36 -0.83
N LEU A 56 8.35 -2.95 -1.83
CA LEU A 56 7.72 -3.29 -3.10
C LEU A 56 6.66 -4.40 -2.93
N GLN A 57 6.90 -5.37 -2.05
CA GLN A 57 5.92 -6.38 -1.68
C GLN A 57 4.67 -5.75 -1.03
N GLU A 58 4.85 -4.81 -0.10
CA GLU A 58 3.75 -4.11 0.56
C GLU A 58 2.92 -3.28 -0.45
N ILE A 59 3.57 -2.55 -1.36
CA ILE A 59 2.89 -1.83 -2.45
C ILE A 59 2.05 -2.79 -3.29
N GLY A 60 2.63 -3.93 -3.70
CA GLY A 60 1.91 -4.93 -4.51
C GLY A 60 0.65 -5.44 -3.81
N GLN A 61 0.72 -5.69 -2.50
CA GLN A 61 -0.42 -6.11 -1.71
C GLN A 61 -1.49 -5.02 -1.58
N MET A 62 -1.08 -3.77 -1.36
CA MET A 62 -2.02 -2.64 -1.27
C MET A 62 -2.65 -2.32 -2.62
N ALA A 63 -1.95 -2.50 -3.73
CA ALA A 63 -2.48 -2.29 -5.08
C ALA A 63 -3.69 -3.20 -5.39
N VAL A 64 -3.73 -4.42 -4.81
CA VAL A 64 -4.90 -5.31 -4.95
C VAL A 64 -6.14 -4.68 -4.32
N TRP A 65 -6.02 -4.19 -3.09
CA TRP A 65 -7.13 -3.56 -2.37
C TRP A 65 -7.50 -2.19 -2.94
N HIS A 66 -6.53 -1.43 -3.45
CA HIS A 66 -6.75 -0.17 -4.15
C HIS A 66 -7.63 -0.38 -5.39
N ARG A 67 -7.35 -1.41 -6.20
CA ARG A 67 -8.19 -1.75 -7.36
C ARG A 67 -9.64 -2.07 -6.96
N GLU A 68 -9.83 -2.78 -5.85
CA GLU A 68 -11.18 -3.04 -5.33
C GLU A 68 -11.85 -1.75 -4.82
N ALA A 69 -11.10 -0.87 -4.16
CA ALA A 69 -11.58 0.45 -3.75
C ALA A 69 -12.05 1.29 -4.93
N GLU A 70 -11.28 1.30 -6.02
CA GLU A 70 -11.58 2.01 -7.25
C GLU A 70 -12.86 1.46 -7.91
N LYS A 71 -12.99 0.14 -8.03
CA LYS A 71 -14.20 -0.51 -8.56
C LYS A 71 -15.46 -0.14 -7.75
N GLN A 72 -15.36 -0.14 -6.42
CA GLN A 72 -16.49 0.17 -5.55
C GLN A 72 -16.89 1.64 -5.62
N ARG A 73 -15.93 2.56 -5.77
CA ARG A 73 -16.16 4.02 -5.75
C ARG A 73 -16.38 4.63 -7.13
N GLY A 74 -15.93 3.96 -8.19
CA GLY A 74 -15.91 4.47 -9.57
C GLY A 74 -14.91 5.60 -9.80
N ARG A 75 -14.01 5.88 -8.86
CA ARG A 75 -12.99 6.94 -8.94
C ARG A 75 -11.81 6.65 -8.03
N THR A 76 -10.64 7.21 -8.38
CA THR A 76 -9.41 7.20 -7.58
C THR A 76 -8.77 8.60 -7.56
N THR A 77 -7.99 8.87 -6.52
CA THR A 77 -7.10 10.04 -6.40
C THR A 77 -5.64 9.70 -6.71
N TYR A 78 -5.35 8.43 -7.00
CA TYR A 78 -4.06 7.97 -7.51
C TYR A 78 -3.85 8.37 -8.97
N GLY A 79 -2.62 8.70 -9.35
CA GLY A 79 -2.15 8.72 -10.74
C GLY A 79 -1.64 10.07 -11.22
N VAL A 80 -1.44 11.05 -10.34
CA VAL A 80 -0.98 12.39 -10.71
C VAL A 80 0.46 12.36 -11.23
N SER A 81 1.30 11.45 -10.73
CA SER A 81 2.65 11.22 -11.25
C SER A 81 2.66 10.60 -12.64
N GLY A 82 1.62 9.83 -13.00
CA GLY A 82 1.56 9.02 -14.21
C GLY A 82 2.34 7.70 -14.14
N LEU A 83 2.83 7.29 -12.95
CA LEU A 83 3.56 6.05 -12.74
C LEU A 83 2.65 4.95 -12.23
N GLU A 84 2.91 3.70 -12.62
CA GLU A 84 2.28 2.54 -11.98
C GLU A 84 2.79 2.39 -10.52
N PRO A 85 2.02 1.74 -9.62
CA PRO A 85 2.37 1.68 -8.20
C PRO A 85 3.78 1.17 -7.90
N LEU A 86 4.21 0.12 -8.60
CA LEU A 86 5.56 -0.43 -8.43
C LEU A 86 6.63 0.46 -9.04
N GLU A 87 6.34 1.21 -10.11
CA GLU A 87 7.27 2.18 -10.70
C GLU A 87 7.47 3.38 -9.76
N ALA A 88 6.38 3.90 -9.18
CA ALA A 88 6.43 4.92 -8.14
C ALA A 88 7.26 4.45 -6.92
N GLY A 89 7.04 3.20 -6.48
CA GLY A 89 7.83 2.58 -5.41
C GLY A 89 9.32 2.49 -5.74
N ASN A 90 9.67 2.01 -6.93
CA ASN A 90 11.07 1.95 -7.39
C ASN A 90 11.69 3.34 -7.46
N LEU A 91 11.00 4.34 -8.01
CA LEU A 91 11.48 5.72 -8.07
C LEU A 91 11.83 6.25 -6.68
N LEU A 92 10.90 6.15 -5.72
CA LEU A 92 11.14 6.62 -4.35
C LEU A 92 12.33 5.91 -3.70
N PHE A 93 12.47 4.61 -3.95
CA PHE A 93 13.56 3.82 -3.38
C PHE A 93 14.91 4.17 -4.01
N ASP A 94 14.96 4.37 -5.31
CA ASP A 94 16.19 4.77 -6.00
C ASP A 94 16.68 6.15 -5.51
N VAL A 95 15.75 7.10 -5.28
CA VAL A 95 16.08 8.39 -4.66
C VAL A 95 16.57 8.22 -3.22
N LEU A 96 15.97 7.32 -2.43
CA LEU A 96 16.44 7.00 -1.09
C LEU A 96 17.87 6.46 -1.10
N GLU A 97 18.23 5.65 -2.09
CA GLU A 97 19.59 5.14 -2.30
C GLU A 97 20.56 6.21 -2.85
N SER A 98 20.13 7.47 -2.95
CA SER A 98 20.88 8.58 -3.55
C SER A 98 21.32 8.29 -5.00
N LYS A 99 20.60 7.41 -5.69
CA LYS A 99 20.74 7.21 -7.14
C LYS A 99 20.01 8.35 -7.83
N VAL A 100 20.48 8.71 -9.02
CA VAL A 100 19.74 9.62 -9.92
C VAL A 100 18.98 8.73 -10.91
N PRO A 101 17.72 8.36 -10.61
CA PRO A 101 16.93 7.56 -11.53
C PRO A 101 16.68 8.33 -12.83
N ALA A 102 16.44 7.58 -13.90
CA ALA A 102 15.91 8.16 -15.13
C ALA A 102 14.58 8.85 -14.80
N ASN A 103 14.40 10.08 -15.28
CA ASN A 103 13.15 10.79 -15.13
C ASN A 103 12.25 10.48 -16.35
N PRO A 104 11.16 9.70 -16.19
CA PRO A 104 10.27 9.37 -17.29
C PRO A 104 9.40 10.55 -17.75
N ARG A 105 9.41 11.67 -17.01
CA ARG A 105 8.67 12.89 -17.35
C ARG A 105 9.61 14.06 -17.60
N ASP A 106 9.57 14.58 -18.82
CA ASP A 106 10.37 15.72 -19.25
C ASP A 106 9.78 17.07 -18.78
N ASP A 107 8.49 17.10 -18.50
CA ASP A 107 7.77 18.30 -18.05
C ASP A 107 7.89 18.57 -16.54
N LEU A 108 8.44 17.62 -15.77
CA LEU A 108 8.66 17.75 -14.33
C LEU A 108 10.13 17.56 -13.97
N SER A 109 10.59 18.29 -12.95
CA SER A 109 11.86 17.98 -12.30
C SER A 109 11.77 16.62 -11.58
N LEU A 110 12.91 15.95 -11.37
CA LEU A 110 12.95 14.71 -10.60
C LEU A 110 12.41 14.89 -9.16
N PRO A 111 12.73 15.96 -8.42
CA PRO A 111 12.13 16.21 -7.11
C PRO A 111 10.61 16.41 -7.15
N ALA A 112 10.07 17.09 -8.18
CA ALA A 112 8.64 17.26 -8.36
C ALA A 112 7.95 15.93 -8.65
N LEU A 113 8.51 15.10 -9.54
CA LEU A 113 7.99 13.77 -9.83
C LEU A 113 8.04 12.87 -8.59
N THR A 114 9.14 12.90 -7.83
CA THR A 114 9.29 12.17 -6.56
C THR A 114 8.19 12.55 -5.56
N LYS A 115 7.88 13.85 -5.46
CA LYS A 115 6.76 14.33 -4.63
C LYS A 115 5.44 13.75 -5.09
N LEU A 116 5.14 13.82 -6.39
CA LEU A 116 3.87 13.33 -6.92
C LEU A 116 3.72 11.81 -6.75
N ALA A 117 4.77 11.05 -7.04
CA ALA A 117 4.81 9.61 -6.79
C ALA A 117 4.58 9.30 -5.30
N GLY A 118 5.14 10.13 -4.40
CA GLY A 118 4.89 10.04 -2.97
C GLY A 118 3.45 10.28 -2.57
N GLU A 119 2.79 11.28 -3.16
CA GLU A 119 1.36 11.54 -2.90
C GLU A 119 0.46 10.45 -3.49
N ASP A 120 0.79 9.94 -4.67
CA ASP A 120 0.09 8.82 -5.29
C ASP A 120 0.15 7.58 -4.39
N LEU A 121 1.32 7.19 -3.88
CA LEU A 121 1.41 6.04 -2.97
C LEU A 121 0.64 6.25 -1.66
N LYS A 122 0.62 7.47 -1.10
CA LYS A 122 -0.23 7.75 0.07
C LYS A 122 -1.71 7.58 -0.26
N ALA A 123 -2.15 8.09 -1.41
CA ALA A 123 -3.52 7.94 -1.88
C ALA A 123 -3.88 6.47 -2.09
N LEU A 124 -3.00 5.69 -2.72
CA LEU A 124 -3.15 4.25 -2.91
C LEU A 124 -3.40 3.54 -1.59
N TYR A 125 -2.56 3.79 -0.58
CA TYR A 125 -2.68 3.15 0.74
C TYR A 125 -3.98 3.57 1.45
N GLN A 126 -4.33 4.86 1.40
CA GLN A 126 -5.54 5.39 2.03
C GLN A 126 -6.81 4.86 1.38
N GLU A 127 -6.82 4.70 0.06
CA GLU A 127 -7.95 4.10 -0.65
C GLU A 127 -8.02 2.59 -0.40
N ALA A 128 -6.91 1.88 -0.50
CA ALA A 128 -6.80 0.44 -0.27
C ALA A 128 -7.33 0.04 1.12
N VAL A 129 -6.86 0.70 2.18
CA VAL A 129 -7.23 0.33 3.55
C VAL A 129 -8.72 0.53 3.82
N THR A 130 -9.38 1.48 3.15
CA THR A 130 -10.82 1.72 3.31
C THR A 130 -11.72 0.72 2.58
N ALA A 131 -11.20 -0.01 1.59
CA ALA A 131 -11.93 -1.09 0.91
C ALA A 131 -11.73 -2.47 1.57
N ARG A 132 -10.75 -2.57 2.47
CA ARG A 132 -10.48 -3.80 3.21
C ARG A 132 -11.52 -4.01 4.33
N PRO A 133 -11.99 -5.25 4.55
CA PRO A 133 -12.78 -5.57 5.74
C PRO A 133 -12.03 -5.18 7.03
N GLY A 134 -12.70 -4.47 7.95
CA GLY A 134 -12.05 -3.93 9.15
C GLY A 134 -11.09 -2.77 8.89
N GLY A 135 -11.20 -2.13 7.72
CA GLY A 135 -10.42 -0.96 7.32
C GLY A 135 -10.53 0.21 8.28
N LEU A 136 -9.45 0.99 8.37
CA LEU A 136 -9.42 2.20 9.20
C LEU A 136 -10.20 3.34 8.53
N THR A 137 -10.92 4.11 9.35
CA THR A 137 -11.62 5.32 8.93
C THR A 137 -11.11 6.54 9.70
N GLY A 138 -11.03 7.69 9.03
CA GLY A 138 -10.58 8.96 9.64
C GLY A 138 -9.13 9.31 9.35
N SER A 139 -8.88 10.57 9.00
CA SER A 139 -7.60 11.05 8.46
C SER A 139 -6.42 10.90 9.43
N ALA A 140 -6.63 11.17 10.72
CA ALA A 140 -5.58 11.08 11.73
C ALA A 140 -5.11 9.62 11.94
N GLY A 141 -6.05 8.69 12.08
CA GLY A 141 -5.75 7.26 12.24
C GLY A 141 -5.08 6.65 11.01
N LEU A 142 -5.54 7.03 9.81
CA LEU A 142 -4.91 6.63 8.55
C LEU A 142 -3.47 7.12 8.43
N THR A 143 -3.22 8.38 8.80
CA THR A 143 -1.87 8.96 8.77
C THR A 143 -0.96 8.27 9.78
N ASP A 144 -1.44 8.04 11.00
CA ASP A 144 -0.66 7.38 12.04
C ASP A 144 -0.29 5.95 11.66
N TRP A 145 -1.27 5.19 11.13
CA TRP A 145 -1.08 3.84 10.59
C TRP A 145 -0.05 3.82 9.47
N PHE A 146 -0.21 4.66 8.44
CA PHE A 146 0.70 4.69 7.30
C PHE A 146 2.15 4.94 7.74
N PHE A 147 2.38 5.97 8.55
CA PHE A 147 3.75 6.33 8.96
C PHE A 147 4.32 5.45 10.07
N GLY A 148 3.48 4.67 10.77
CA GLY A 148 3.85 4.01 12.03
C GLY A 148 3.87 2.50 11.94
N GLN A 149 3.07 1.94 11.03
CA GLN A 149 2.85 0.50 10.92
C GLN A 149 3.22 -0.04 9.54
N CYS A 150 3.24 0.79 8.49
CA CYS A 150 3.63 0.36 7.14
C CYS A 150 5.12 0.46 6.88
N VAL A 151 5.63 -0.43 6.03
CA VAL A 151 6.99 -0.36 5.47
C VAL A 151 7.16 0.91 4.63
N ALA A 152 6.13 1.29 3.86
CA ALA A 152 6.09 2.56 3.14
C ALA A 152 6.34 3.74 4.07
N GLY A 153 5.70 3.79 5.23
CA GLY A 153 5.94 4.83 6.24
C GLY A 153 7.42 4.95 6.62
N ARG A 154 8.10 3.81 6.83
CA ARG A 154 9.54 3.77 7.13
C ARG A 154 10.37 4.34 5.98
N VAL A 155 10.05 3.96 4.74
CA VAL A 155 10.71 4.47 3.53
C VAL A 155 10.55 5.97 3.41
N PHE A 156 9.34 6.52 3.60
CA PHE A 156 9.10 7.97 3.53
C PHE A 156 9.88 8.75 4.60
N LEU A 157 10.00 8.20 5.81
CA LEU A 157 10.78 8.82 6.89
C LEU A 157 12.28 8.84 6.56
N ARG A 158 12.83 7.75 6.01
CA ARG A 158 14.23 7.71 5.54
C ARG A 158 14.46 8.63 4.35
N LEU A 159 13.53 8.65 3.38
CA LEU A 159 13.58 9.50 2.21
C LEU A 159 13.59 10.99 2.58
N ARG A 160 12.75 11.40 3.55
CA ARG A 160 12.78 12.76 4.13
C ARG A 160 14.20 13.13 4.59
N ASP A 161 14.84 12.23 5.34
CA ASP A 161 16.14 12.50 5.94
C ASP A 161 17.24 12.60 4.88
N VAL A 162 17.19 11.78 3.81
CA VAL A 162 18.09 11.87 2.65
C VAL A 162 17.86 13.17 1.87
N MET A 163 16.62 13.45 1.47
CA MET A 163 16.29 14.60 0.64
C MET A 163 16.54 15.94 1.34
N LYS A 164 16.25 16.03 2.65
CA LYS A 164 16.50 17.24 3.46
C LYS A 164 17.99 17.60 3.56
N ASN A 165 18.89 16.64 3.34
CA ASN A 165 20.33 16.86 3.34
C ASN A 165 20.92 17.04 1.93
N SER A 166 20.07 17.07 0.89
CA SER A 166 20.53 17.23 -0.50
C SER A 166 21.16 18.62 -0.75
N PRO A 167 22.23 18.70 -1.56
CA PRO A 167 22.79 19.97 -2.02
C PRO A 167 21.81 20.72 -2.94
N ASP A 168 20.93 19.99 -3.66
CA ASP A 168 19.92 20.58 -4.53
C ASP A 168 18.79 21.25 -3.72
N LYS A 169 18.47 22.49 -4.08
CA LYS A 169 17.51 23.33 -3.35
C LYS A 169 16.10 22.77 -3.44
N GLU A 170 15.69 22.30 -4.61
CA GLU A 170 14.33 21.79 -4.82
C GLU A 170 14.11 20.48 -4.07
N THR A 171 15.06 19.55 -4.18
CA THR A 171 15.10 18.30 -3.42
C THR A 171 14.99 18.56 -1.92
N ARG A 172 15.75 19.52 -1.41
CA ARG A 172 15.71 19.90 0.01
C ARG A 172 14.36 20.42 0.44
N MET A 173 13.73 21.26 -0.38
CA MET A 173 12.40 21.80 -0.12
C MET A 173 11.34 20.70 -0.09
N VAL A 174 11.35 19.81 -1.09
CA VAL A 174 10.42 18.67 -1.18
C VAL A 174 10.60 17.74 0.03
N GLY A 175 11.84 17.32 0.30
CA GLY A 175 12.16 16.45 1.43
C GLY A 175 11.83 17.07 2.77
N GLY A 176 12.12 18.37 2.96
CA GLY A 176 12.00 19.05 4.23
C GLY A 176 10.57 19.31 4.71
N GLY A 177 9.57 19.30 3.81
CA GLY A 177 8.20 19.66 4.21
C GLY A 177 7.06 19.08 3.37
N LEU A 178 7.32 18.46 2.22
CA LEU A 178 6.26 17.96 1.33
C LEU A 178 6.11 16.43 1.40
N MET A 179 7.17 15.70 1.72
CA MET A 179 7.12 14.23 1.77
C MET A 179 6.42 13.69 3.03
N VAL A 180 6.63 14.32 4.19
CA VAL A 180 6.07 13.87 5.48
C VAL A 180 5.21 14.98 6.09
N PRO A 181 3.93 14.70 6.43
CA PRO A 181 3.06 15.70 7.05
C PRO A 181 3.61 16.26 8.36
N VAL A 182 3.28 17.50 8.69
CA VAL A 182 3.74 18.18 9.91
C VAL A 182 3.35 17.39 11.18
N SER A 183 2.18 16.76 11.20
CA SER A 183 1.74 15.89 12.32
C SER A 183 2.65 14.69 12.57
N GLN A 184 3.47 14.31 11.59
CA GLN A 184 4.41 13.19 11.65
C GLN A 184 5.88 13.67 11.64
N SER A 185 6.13 14.98 11.68
CA SER A 185 7.47 15.56 11.59
C SER A 185 8.42 15.11 12.70
N GLY A 186 7.91 14.85 13.91
CA GLY A 186 8.67 14.34 15.04
C GLY A 186 9.00 12.85 14.98
N ARG A 187 8.40 12.09 14.05
CA ARG A 187 8.63 10.65 13.93
C ARG A 187 10.00 10.39 13.30
N LYS A 188 10.78 9.52 13.94
CA LYS A 188 12.08 9.03 13.43
C LYS A 188 11.86 7.79 12.60
N ALA A 189 12.65 7.63 11.53
CA ALA A 189 12.72 6.35 10.85
C ALA A 189 13.24 5.29 11.85
N PRO A 190 12.64 4.09 11.90
CA PRO A 190 13.24 2.99 12.64
C PRO A 190 14.63 2.68 12.06
N ALA A 191 15.55 2.29 12.95
CA ALA A 191 16.92 1.89 12.62
C ALA A 191 16.94 0.79 11.56
#